data_AF-A0A8D9BBF3-F1
#
_entry.id   AF-A0A8D9BBF3-F1
#
_cell.length_a   1.000
_cell.length_b   1.000
_cell.length_c   1.000
_cell.angle_alpha   90.00
_cell.angle_beta   90.00
_cell.angle_gamma   90.00
#
_symmetry.space_group_name_H-M   'P 1'
#
loop_
_entity.id
_entity.type
_entity.pdbx_description
1 polymer ?
#
loop_
_entity_poly.entity_id
_entity_poly.type
_entity_poly.pdbx_seq_one_letter_code
_entity_poly.pdbx_strand_id
1 'polypeptide(L)'
;MAESHQAHLAMMHMDKLRVFGKQMRVMISKHQAVQLPKEGQPDAGLTKDYTASPLHRFKKPGSKNFQNIYPPSPTLHLSNIPASVSEDELKSAFTEKGFTVKGFKFFPKDRKMALLQLDSIEEAITALIQMHNHQLSEQSHLRVSFSKSNIQDIRDN
;
A
#
# COMPACT_ATOMS: atom_id res chain seq x y z
N MET A 1 -3.20 8.98 -13.57
CA MET A 1 -3.60 7.55 -13.53
C MET A 1 -3.63 7.02 -14.95
N ALA A 2 -3.47 5.70 -15.15
CA ALA A 2 -3.45 5.13 -16.50
C ALA A 2 -4.84 5.11 -17.17
N GLU A 3 -5.89 4.91 -16.36
CA GLU A 3 -7.28 4.82 -16.84
C GLU A 3 -8.23 5.66 -15.97
N SER A 4 -9.35 6.11 -16.55
CA SER A 4 -10.36 6.92 -15.88
C SER A 4 -11.01 6.20 -14.69
N HIS A 5 -11.29 4.91 -14.83
CA HIS A 5 -11.85 4.08 -13.75
C HIS A 5 -10.93 4.04 -12.52
N GLN A 6 -9.61 3.94 -12.73
CA GLN A 6 -8.63 3.94 -11.64
C GLN A 6 -8.58 5.29 -10.91
N ALA A 7 -8.72 6.41 -11.64
CA ALA A 7 -8.82 7.74 -11.03
C ALA A 7 -10.09 7.87 -10.18
N HIS A 8 -11.21 7.33 -10.66
CA HIS A 8 -12.47 7.35 -9.92
C HIS A 8 -12.38 6.52 -8.62
N LEU A 9 -11.81 5.30 -8.69
CA LEU A 9 -11.58 4.47 -7.49
C LEU A 9 -10.67 5.17 -6.48
N ALA A 10 -9.58 5.79 -6.93
CA ALA A 10 -8.69 6.55 -6.05
C ALA A 10 -9.43 7.69 -5.35
N MET A 11 -10.25 8.45 -6.07
CA MET A 11 -11.08 9.50 -5.47
C MET A 11 -12.05 8.95 -4.43
N MET A 12 -12.81 7.89 -4.77
CA MET A 12 -13.79 7.29 -3.85
C MET A 12 -13.18 6.77 -2.55
N HIS A 13 -11.96 6.22 -2.61
CA HIS A 13 -11.33 5.63 -1.44
C HIS A 13 -10.40 6.58 -0.67
N MET A 14 -9.91 7.65 -1.30
CA MET A 14 -8.90 8.53 -0.72
C MET A 14 -9.43 9.90 -0.29
N ASP A 15 -10.56 10.35 -0.82
CA ASP A 15 -11.14 11.63 -0.38
C ASP A 15 -11.49 11.61 1.11
N LYS A 16 -11.18 12.71 1.81
CA LYS A 16 -11.40 12.93 3.25
C LYS A 16 -10.59 12.05 4.21
N LEU A 17 -9.70 11.19 3.71
CA LEU A 17 -8.75 10.49 4.56
C LEU A 17 -7.81 11.46 5.26
N ARG A 18 -7.40 11.11 6.47
CA ARG A 18 -6.37 11.84 7.21
C ARG A 18 -5.01 11.20 6.95
N VAL A 19 -4.07 11.99 6.47
CA VAL A 19 -2.70 11.58 6.15
C VAL A 19 -1.75 12.60 6.77
N PHE A 20 -0.81 12.13 7.59
CA PHE A 20 0.13 12.98 8.34
C PHE A 20 -0.57 14.09 9.15
N GLY A 21 -1.67 13.73 9.84
CA GLY A 21 -2.43 14.66 10.66
C GLY A 21 -3.36 15.62 9.89
N LYS A 22 -3.39 15.59 8.55
CA LYS A 22 -4.19 16.50 7.72
C LYS A 22 -5.24 15.75 6.91
N GLN A 23 -6.44 16.29 6.83
CA GLN A 23 -7.48 15.74 5.95
C GLN A 23 -7.16 16.09 4.49
N MET A 24 -7.05 15.07 3.65
CA MET A 24 -6.83 15.20 2.22
C MET A 24 -8.16 15.43 1.50
N ARG A 25 -8.12 16.28 0.46
CA ARG A 25 -9.23 16.48 -0.47
C ARG A 25 -8.81 15.98 -1.85
N VAL A 26 -9.54 15.03 -2.39
CA VAL A 26 -9.25 14.41 -3.69
C VAL A 26 -10.38 14.73 -4.65
N MET A 27 -10.06 15.34 -5.79
CA MET A 27 -11.03 15.75 -6.81
C MET A 27 -10.49 15.47 -8.21
N ILE A 28 -11.41 15.35 -9.18
CA ILE A 28 -11.05 15.25 -10.60
C ILE A 28 -10.39 16.56 -11.05
N SER A 29 -9.21 16.45 -11.67
CA SER A 29 -8.52 17.60 -12.25
C SER A 29 -9.26 18.15 -13.46
N LYS A 30 -9.18 19.47 -13.68
CA LYS A 30 -9.62 20.12 -14.93
C LYS A 30 -8.61 19.95 -16.07
N HIS A 31 -7.38 19.53 -15.76
CA HIS A 31 -6.32 19.32 -16.73
C HIS A 31 -6.26 17.86 -17.18
N GLN A 32 -6.10 17.64 -18.49
CA GLN A 32 -6.03 16.29 -19.06
C GLN A 32 -4.70 15.58 -18.77
N ALA A 33 -3.59 16.32 -18.65
CA ALA A 33 -2.27 15.78 -18.43
C ALA A 33 -1.42 16.69 -17.53
N VAL A 34 -0.44 16.10 -16.84
CA VAL A 34 0.60 16.82 -16.10
C VAL A 34 1.78 17.05 -17.05
N GLN A 35 2.27 18.29 -17.14
CA GLN A 35 3.43 18.62 -17.96
C GLN A 35 4.72 18.44 -17.15
N LEU A 36 5.72 17.79 -17.74
CA LEU A 36 7.03 17.66 -17.10
C LEU A 36 7.84 18.96 -17.29
N PRO A 37 8.44 19.50 -16.22
CA PRO A 37 9.34 20.64 -16.34
C PRO A 37 10.60 20.25 -17.14
N LYS A 38 11.21 21.23 -17.80
CA LYS A 38 12.51 21.05 -18.46
C LYS A 38 13.60 20.87 -17.40
N GLU A 39 14.66 20.13 -17.73
CA GLU A 39 15.82 19.98 -16.86
C GLU A 39 16.40 21.34 -16.47
N GLY A 40 16.81 21.48 -15.20
CA GLY A 40 17.40 22.71 -14.66
C GLY A 40 16.39 23.76 -14.18
N GLN A 41 15.08 23.53 -14.27
CA GLN A 41 14.10 24.42 -13.64
C GLN A 41 14.02 24.20 -12.12
N PRO A 42 13.71 25.25 -11.32
CA PRO A 42 13.60 25.14 -9.86
C PRO A 42 12.61 24.05 -9.41
N ASP A 43 11.55 23.84 -10.19
CA ASP A 43 10.47 22.90 -9.87
C ASP A 43 10.74 21.46 -10.36
N ALA A 44 11.93 21.18 -10.92
CA ALA A 44 12.26 19.86 -11.47
C ALA A 44 12.20 18.72 -10.43
N GLY A 45 12.32 19.02 -9.14
CA GLY A 45 12.15 18.04 -8.06
C GLY A 45 10.71 17.78 -7.62
N LEU A 46 9.75 18.62 -8.04
CA LEU A 46 8.35 18.56 -7.59
C LEU A 46 7.45 17.73 -8.52
N THR A 47 7.91 17.44 -9.73
CA THR A 47 7.18 16.65 -10.72
C THR A 47 8.00 15.42 -11.08
N LYS A 48 7.39 14.23 -11.00
CA LYS A 48 8.06 12.96 -11.27
C LYS A 48 7.24 12.12 -12.25
N ASP A 49 7.90 11.63 -13.30
CA ASP A 49 7.31 10.64 -14.20
C ASP A 49 7.47 9.23 -13.62
N TYR A 50 6.34 8.53 -13.46
CA TYR A 50 6.29 7.14 -13.00
C TYR A 50 5.86 6.18 -14.11
N THR A 51 5.64 6.59 -15.35
CA THR A 51 5.11 5.75 -16.44
C THR A 51 5.90 4.44 -16.60
N ALA A 52 7.24 4.52 -16.51
CA ALA A 52 8.14 3.37 -16.61
C ALA A 52 8.33 2.58 -15.29
N SER A 53 7.71 2.97 -14.18
CA SER A 53 7.97 2.36 -12.86
C SER A 53 7.71 0.84 -12.86
N PRO A 54 8.66 0.02 -12.38
CA PRO A 54 8.48 -1.43 -12.25
C PRO A 54 7.52 -1.79 -11.10
N LEU A 55 7.16 -0.82 -10.25
CA LEU A 55 6.31 -1.04 -9.08
C LEU A 55 4.81 -0.89 -9.38
N HIS A 56 4.42 -0.57 -10.61
CA HIS A 56 3.03 -0.47 -11.01
C HIS A 56 2.30 -1.81 -10.89
N ARG A 57 1.22 -1.82 -10.12
CA ARG A 57 0.46 -3.05 -9.79
C ARG A 57 -0.61 -3.41 -10.82
N PHE A 58 -0.95 -2.48 -11.72
CA PHE A 58 -2.08 -2.60 -12.66
C PHE A 58 -1.63 -2.59 -14.13
N LYS A 59 -0.38 -2.96 -14.43
CA LYS A 59 0.15 -3.00 -15.81
C LYS A 59 -0.31 -4.19 -16.63
N LYS A 60 -0.51 -5.37 -16.00
CA LYS A 60 -0.83 -6.61 -16.70
C LYS A 60 -2.34 -6.81 -16.78
N PRO A 61 -2.94 -6.81 -17.99
CA PRO A 61 -4.37 -7.11 -18.15
C PRO A 61 -4.73 -8.47 -17.52
N GLY A 62 -5.90 -8.56 -16.89
CA GLY A 62 -6.37 -9.78 -16.22
C GLY A 62 -5.62 -10.13 -14.92
N SER A 63 -4.73 -9.26 -14.43
CA SER A 63 -4.07 -9.47 -13.13
C SER A 63 -5.10 -9.50 -11.99
N LYS A 64 -4.91 -10.42 -11.04
CA LYS A 64 -5.73 -10.49 -9.80
C LYS A 64 -5.70 -9.18 -9.00
N ASN A 65 -4.70 -8.33 -9.19
CA ASN A 65 -4.61 -7.03 -8.51
C ASN A 65 -5.86 -6.16 -8.76
N PHE A 66 -6.45 -6.20 -9.96
CA PHE A 66 -7.66 -5.42 -10.28
C PHE A 66 -8.88 -5.84 -9.45
N GLN A 67 -8.90 -7.08 -8.94
CA GLN A 67 -9.98 -7.61 -8.08
C GLN A 67 -9.71 -7.37 -6.59
N ASN A 68 -8.51 -6.92 -6.23
CA ASN A 68 -8.03 -6.78 -4.86
C ASN A 68 -7.75 -5.31 -4.49
N ILE A 69 -8.65 -4.41 -4.92
CA ILE A 69 -8.65 -3.00 -4.55
C ILE A 69 -9.70 -2.81 -3.47
N TYR A 70 -9.27 -2.55 -2.24
CA TYR A 70 -10.14 -2.41 -1.08
C TYR A 70 -10.02 -1.02 -0.47
N PRO A 71 -11.09 -0.51 0.18
CA PRO A 71 -11.03 0.76 0.90
C PRO A 71 -10.00 0.69 2.05
N PRO A 72 -9.51 1.85 2.52
CA PRO A 72 -8.64 1.93 3.68
C PRO A 72 -9.26 1.29 4.92
N SER A 73 -8.47 0.49 5.62
CA SER A 73 -8.85 -0.22 6.84
C SER A 73 -7.64 -0.30 7.77
N PRO A 74 -7.81 -0.53 9.08
CA PRO A 74 -6.68 -0.70 10.01
C PRO A 74 -5.91 -2.01 9.76
N THR A 75 -6.45 -2.92 8.94
CA THR A 75 -5.86 -4.23 8.65
C THR A 75 -5.20 -4.23 7.28
N LEU A 76 -3.90 -4.50 7.26
CA LEU A 76 -3.09 -4.62 6.07
C LEU A 76 -2.94 -6.08 5.65
N HIS A 77 -3.02 -6.32 4.35
CA HIS A 77 -2.60 -7.55 3.71
C HIS A 77 -1.15 -7.42 3.25
N LEU A 78 -0.29 -8.27 3.81
CA LEU A 78 1.13 -8.38 3.49
C LEU A 78 1.34 -9.55 2.54
N SER A 79 2.14 -9.37 1.50
CA SER A 79 2.52 -10.45 0.59
C SER A 79 3.96 -10.32 0.10
N ASN A 80 4.40 -11.38 -0.59
CA ASN A 80 5.78 -11.55 -1.03
C ASN A 80 6.76 -11.70 0.15
N ILE A 81 6.31 -12.36 1.22
CA ILE A 81 7.12 -12.63 2.41
C ILE A 81 8.00 -13.87 2.13
N PRO A 82 9.34 -13.80 2.28
CA PRO A 82 10.21 -14.96 2.18
C PRO A 82 9.93 -15.98 3.29
N ALA A 83 10.14 -17.27 3.02
CA ALA A 83 9.95 -18.33 4.02
C ALA A 83 10.91 -18.22 5.22
N SER A 84 12.03 -17.51 5.06
CA SER A 84 13.00 -17.25 6.12
C SER A 84 12.55 -16.17 7.10
N VAL A 85 11.57 -15.34 6.73
CA VAL A 85 11.12 -14.22 7.57
C VAL A 85 10.05 -14.70 8.55
N SER A 86 10.32 -14.45 9.83
CA SER A 86 9.47 -14.80 10.95
C SER A 86 8.38 -13.74 11.19
N GLU A 87 7.42 -14.11 12.06
CA GLU A 87 6.38 -13.18 12.54
C GLU A 87 7.00 -12.03 13.34
N ASP A 88 7.95 -12.34 14.22
CA ASP A 88 8.57 -11.34 15.10
C ASP A 88 9.40 -10.33 14.32
N GLU A 89 10.11 -10.76 13.26
CA GLU A 89 10.83 -9.84 12.37
C GLU A 89 9.87 -8.87 11.66
N LEU A 90 8.73 -9.35 11.18
CA LEU A 90 7.73 -8.49 10.54
C LEU A 90 7.09 -7.53 11.54
N LYS A 91 6.72 -7.98 12.73
CA LYS A 91 6.21 -7.09 13.79
C LYS A 91 7.26 -6.05 14.17
N SER A 92 8.52 -6.46 14.31
CA SER A 92 9.64 -5.57 14.64
C SER A 92 9.82 -4.50 13.57
N ALA A 93 9.82 -4.88 12.28
CA ALA A 93 9.95 -3.92 11.18
C ALA A 93 8.87 -2.83 11.17
N PHE A 94 7.65 -3.14 11.60
CA PHE A 94 6.58 -2.14 11.71
C PHE A 94 6.69 -1.31 13.01
N THR A 95 6.99 -1.95 14.14
CA THR A 95 7.12 -1.25 15.43
C THR A 95 8.35 -0.33 15.50
N GLU A 96 9.47 -0.69 14.87
CA GLU A 96 10.66 0.16 14.71
C GLU A 96 10.39 1.44 13.92
N LYS A 97 9.37 1.42 13.04
CA LYS A 97 8.87 2.60 12.32
C LYS A 97 7.85 3.41 13.12
N GLY A 98 7.56 3.01 14.37
CA GLY A 98 6.64 3.68 15.27
C GLY A 98 5.18 3.27 15.10
N PHE A 99 4.88 2.16 14.41
CA PHE A 99 3.50 1.67 14.27
C PHE A 99 3.10 0.75 15.42
N THR A 100 1.85 0.87 15.88
CA THR A 100 1.34 0.04 16.97
C THR A 100 0.67 -1.21 16.41
N VAL A 101 1.37 -2.34 16.41
CA VAL A 101 0.82 -3.62 15.94
C VAL A 101 -0.15 -4.21 16.98
N LYS A 102 -1.43 -4.30 16.61
CA LYS A 102 -2.51 -4.88 17.45
C LYS A 102 -2.74 -6.36 17.20
N GLY A 103 -2.41 -6.83 16.00
CA GLY A 103 -2.60 -8.21 15.62
C GLY A 103 -1.75 -8.56 14.41
N PHE A 104 -1.36 -9.82 14.33
CA PHE A 104 -0.66 -10.37 13.20
C PHE A 104 -1.10 -11.82 13.02
N LYS A 105 -1.22 -12.26 11.78
CA LYS A 105 -1.47 -13.66 11.47
C LYS A 105 -0.98 -14.02 10.08
N PHE A 106 -0.13 -15.05 9.97
CA PHE A 106 0.16 -15.68 8.68
C PHE A 106 -1.07 -16.41 8.14
N PHE A 107 -1.20 -16.47 6.81
CA PHE A 107 -2.19 -17.36 6.21
C PHE A 107 -1.73 -18.82 6.40
N PRO A 108 -2.55 -19.72 6.99
CA PRO A 108 -2.14 -21.08 7.33
C PRO A 108 -1.65 -21.90 6.14
N LYS A 109 -2.26 -21.67 4.96
CA LYS A 109 -1.94 -22.38 3.72
C LYS A 109 -0.82 -21.72 2.90
N ASP A 110 -0.48 -20.47 3.18
CA ASP A 110 0.53 -19.73 2.43
C ASP A 110 1.23 -18.68 3.30
N ARG A 111 2.36 -19.08 3.91
CA ARG A 111 3.18 -18.19 4.73
C ARG A 111 3.88 -17.07 3.95
N LYS A 112 3.71 -16.99 2.63
CA LYS A 112 4.13 -15.82 1.84
C LYS A 112 3.20 -14.63 2.01
N MET A 113 2.08 -14.83 2.71
CA MET A 113 1.07 -13.81 2.98
C MET A 113 0.73 -13.77 4.48
N ALA A 114 0.41 -12.58 4.96
CA ALA A 114 -0.04 -12.34 6.33
C ALA A 114 -1.05 -11.20 6.39
N LEU A 115 -1.83 -11.16 7.47
CA LEU A 115 -2.57 -9.97 7.90
C LEU A 115 -1.86 -9.33 9.08
N LEU A 116 -1.79 -7.99 9.06
CA LEU A 116 -1.25 -7.19 10.15
C LEU A 116 -2.24 -6.06 10.46
N GLN A 117 -2.69 -5.97 11.70
CA GLN A 117 -3.65 -4.96 12.16
C GLN A 117 -2.93 -3.91 13.00
N LEU A 118 -3.16 -2.66 12.67
CA LEU A 118 -2.64 -1.48 13.36
C LEU A 118 -3.72 -0.81 14.22
N ASP A 119 -3.33 0.21 14.99
CA ASP A 119 -4.22 0.90 15.92
C ASP A 119 -5.37 1.64 15.21
N SER A 120 -5.09 2.23 14.04
CA SER A 120 -6.07 3.04 13.31
C SER A 120 -5.90 2.96 11.79
N ILE A 121 -6.90 3.46 11.07
CA ILE A 121 -6.84 3.62 9.61
C ILE A 121 -5.71 4.60 9.22
N GLU A 122 -5.49 5.66 9.99
CA GLU A 122 -4.44 6.66 9.72
C GLU A 122 -3.03 6.04 9.87
N GLU A 123 -2.82 5.21 10.89
CA GLU A 123 -1.59 4.41 11.02
C GLU A 123 -1.44 3.45 9.85
N ALA A 124 -2.50 2.73 9.45
CA ALA A 124 -2.44 1.79 8.34
C ALA A 124 -2.14 2.44 6.98
N ILE A 125 -2.68 3.63 6.72
CA ILE A 125 -2.33 4.41 5.53
C ILE A 125 -0.84 4.78 5.57
N THR A 126 -0.37 5.28 6.71
CA THR A 126 1.03 5.71 6.87
C THR A 126 1.99 4.52 6.74
N ALA A 127 1.66 3.39 7.35
CA ALA A 127 2.41 2.16 7.25
C ALA A 127 2.43 1.61 5.83
N LEU A 128 1.31 1.65 5.10
CA LEU A 128 1.28 1.26 3.69
C LEU A 128 2.24 2.12 2.85
N ILE A 129 2.25 3.44 3.06
CA ILE A 129 3.15 4.36 2.34
C ILE A 129 4.62 4.04 2.64
N GLN A 130 4.97 3.78 3.90
CA GLN A 130 6.36 3.57 4.32
C GLN A 130 6.88 2.15 4.06
N MET A 131 6.02 1.14 4.20
CA MET A 131 6.40 -0.27 4.18
C MET A 131 6.17 -0.94 2.83
N HIS A 132 5.43 -0.32 1.90
CA HIS A 132 5.34 -0.86 0.55
C HIS A 132 6.71 -0.79 -0.14
N ASN A 133 7.14 -1.92 -0.70
CA ASN A 133 8.48 -2.09 -1.27
C ASN A 133 9.61 -2.05 -0.22
N HIS A 134 9.32 -2.29 1.06
CA HIS A 134 10.35 -2.50 2.07
C HIS A 134 11.12 -3.80 1.78
N GLN A 135 12.44 -3.75 1.84
CA GLN A 135 13.29 -4.91 1.53
C GLN A 135 13.30 -5.89 2.71
N LEU A 136 12.83 -7.12 2.49
CA LEU A 136 12.82 -8.19 3.49
C LEU A 136 14.01 -9.14 3.34
N SER A 137 14.55 -9.25 2.12
CA SER A 137 15.78 -10.00 1.82
C SER A 137 16.42 -9.43 0.55
N GLU A 138 17.60 -9.93 0.16
CA GLU A 138 18.29 -9.48 -1.06
C GLU A 138 17.39 -9.52 -2.32
N GLN A 139 16.50 -10.49 -2.40
CA GLN A 139 15.65 -10.74 -3.56
C GLN A 139 14.17 -10.44 -3.34
N SER A 140 13.75 -10.08 -2.12
CA SER A 140 12.33 -9.90 -1.81
C SER A 140 12.01 -8.55 -1.18
N HIS A 141 10.96 -7.94 -1.72
CA HIS A 141 10.40 -6.69 -1.24
C HIS A 141 8.94 -6.89 -0.85
N LEU A 142 8.58 -6.40 0.32
CA LEU A 142 7.24 -6.51 0.89
C LEU A 142 6.22 -5.80 0.00
N ARG A 143 5.07 -6.44 -0.20
CA ARG A 143 3.91 -5.83 -0.84
C ARG A 143 2.82 -5.62 0.18
N VAL A 144 2.42 -4.37 0.34
CA VAL A 144 1.38 -3.95 1.30
C VAL A 144 0.14 -3.48 0.56
N SER A 145 -1.03 -3.92 0.99
CA SER A 145 -2.36 -3.48 0.52
C SER A 145 -3.32 -3.42 1.71
N PHE A 146 -4.44 -2.71 1.61
CA PHE A 146 -5.52 -2.86 2.59
C PHE A 146 -6.16 -4.25 2.45
N SER A 147 -6.60 -4.81 3.58
CA SER A 147 -7.35 -6.07 3.63
C SER A 147 -8.85 -5.80 3.67
N LYS A 148 -9.63 -6.65 2.99
CA LYS A 148 -11.08 -6.77 3.19
C LYS A 148 -11.43 -7.58 4.43
N SER A 149 -10.57 -8.53 4.81
CA SER A 149 -10.81 -9.47 5.91
C SER A 149 -10.23 -8.95 7.22
N ASN A 150 -10.87 -9.29 8.33
CA ASN A 150 -10.32 -9.08 9.66
C ASN A 150 -9.38 -10.24 10.03
N ILE A 151 -8.47 -10.00 10.97
CA ILE A 151 -7.55 -11.03 11.44
C ILE A 151 -8.30 -12.21 12.06
N GLN A 152 -9.41 -11.95 12.75
CA GLN A 152 -10.25 -12.95 13.40
C GLN A 152 -10.94 -13.89 12.39
N ASP A 153 -11.07 -13.47 11.12
CA ASP A 153 -11.70 -14.29 10.09
C ASP A 153 -10.77 -15.40 9.56
N ILE A 154 -9.47 -15.30 9.82
CA ILE A 154 -8.53 -16.38 9.49
C ILE A 154 -8.70 -17.50 10.52
N ARG A 155 -9.31 -18.60 10.10
CA ARG A 155 -9.44 -19.81 10.91
C ARG A 155 -8.10 -20.52 11.01
N ASP A 156 -7.73 -20.90 12.23
CA ASP A 156 -6.68 -21.90 12.44
C ASP A 156 -7.27 -23.25 12.00
N ASN A 157 -6.58 -23.92 11.09
CA ASN A 157 -6.94 -25.29 10.71
C ASN A 157 -6.58 -26.25 11.85
#